data_AF-A0A2N0R4N4-F1
#
_entry.id   AF-A0A2N0R4N4-F1
#
_cell.length_a   1.000
_cell.length_b   1.000
_cell.length_c   1.000
_cell.angle_alpha   90.00
_cell.angle_beta   90.00
_cell.angle_gamma   90.00
#
_symmetry.space_group_name_H-M   'P 1'
#
loop_
_entity.id
_entity.type
_entity.pdbx_description
1 polymer ?
#
loop_
_entity_poly.entity_id
_entity_poly.type
_entity_poly.pdbx_seq_one_letter_code
_entity_poly.pdbx_strand_id
1 'polypeptide(L)'
;MASFMKASELLISKNNTVILDELKEKLSHIENAQLSEIYKEPSKSSTFKETYNRPCIETLQKYATVAKPKNTQQNTRLWFSRFDEFVKNTQPAIDLLTLYDKKVIALLLCEFIIVIKTRENKEYKANSLYNGICAINRFYQEIFKTNESFNIHEDHEFRSVRDTLHARMIELEEINNGDYNGADPLTNEEMIQIFEHPDMSNNMPDGLLRRVFLWVFAKNTNSIQCIHYFDFIVTDFTIF
;
A
#
# COMPACT_ATOMS: atom_id res chain seq x y z
N MET A 1 27.09 62.34 2.32
CA MET A 1 26.08 61.34 2.73
C MET A 1 26.08 60.09 1.84
N ALA A 2 26.10 60.21 0.50
CA ALA A 2 25.99 59.06 -0.42
C ALA A 2 27.18 58.06 -0.42
N SER A 3 28.41 58.48 -0.10
CA SER A 3 29.57 57.55 -0.07
C SER A 3 29.62 56.66 1.17
N PHE A 4 29.06 57.12 2.30
CA PHE A 4 29.07 56.39 3.57
C PHE A 4 28.07 55.22 3.57
N MET A 5 26.89 55.42 2.98
CA MET A 5 25.88 54.35 2.85
C MET A 5 26.41 53.19 1.99
N LYS A 6 27.10 53.50 0.89
CA LYS A 6 27.67 52.50 -0.02
C LYS A 6 28.80 51.68 0.62
N ALA A 7 29.58 52.28 1.50
CA ALA A 7 30.63 51.58 2.27
C ALA A 7 30.03 50.67 3.36
N SER A 8 28.94 51.09 4.00
CA SER A 8 28.23 50.27 5.00
C SER A 8 27.58 49.04 4.36
N GLU A 9 26.93 49.18 3.21
CA GLU A 9 26.35 48.06 2.46
C GLU A 9 27.42 47.06 1.99
N LEU A 10 28.57 47.56 1.52
CA LEU A 10 29.71 46.71 1.15
C LEU A 10 30.28 45.94 2.35
N LEU A 11 30.42 46.59 3.51
CA LEU A 11 30.87 45.94 4.75
C LEU A 11 29.88 44.87 5.24
N ILE A 12 28.57 45.13 5.15
CA ILE A 12 27.53 44.15 5.51
C ILE A 12 27.56 42.95 4.55
N SER A 13 27.69 43.19 3.24
CA SER A 13 27.76 42.11 2.25
C SER A 13 29.00 41.23 2.43
N LYS A 14 30.14 41.84 2.79
CA LYS A 14 31.42 41.15 3.01
C LYS A 14 31.40 40.35 4.32
N ASN A 15 30.80 40.89 5.37
CA ASN A 15 30.61 40.13 6.62
C ASN A 15 29.67 38.94 6.42
N ASN A 16 28.60 39.09 5.64
CA ASN A 16 27.68 37.98 5.38
C ASN A 16 28.32 36.86 4.54
N THR A 17 29.23 37.19 3.62
CA THR A 17 29.97 36.17 2.84
C THR A 17 30.99 35.45 3.71
N VAL A 18 31.72 36.17 4.55
CA VAL A 18 32.67 35.57 5.50
C VAL A 18 31.95 34.63 6.47
N ILE A 19 30.80 35.04 7.03
CA ILE A 19 30.00 34.19 7.92
C ILE A 19 29.46 32.95 7.20
N LEU A 20 29.03 33.08 5.94
CA LEU A 20 28.52 31.96 5.15
C LEU A 20 29.62 30.93 4.84
N ASP A 21 30.84 31.39 4.55
CA ASP A 21 31.96 30.51 4.27
C ASP A 21 32.46 29.82 5.55
N GLU A 22 32.50 30.52 6.69
CA GLU A 22 32.78 29.92 8.01
C GLU A 22 31.73 28.87 8.41
N LEU A 23 30.45 29.12 8.12
CA LEU A 23 29.38 28.16 8.37
C LEU A 23 29.47 26.94 7.47
N LYS A 24 29.85 27.10 6.19
CA LYS A 24 30.08 25.97 5.27
C LYS A 24 31.27 25.13 5.71
N GLU A 25 32.36 25.77 6.15
CA GLU A 25 33.54 25.07 6.64
C GLU A 25 33.20 24.26 7.90
N LYS A 26 32.47 24.86 8.86
CA LYS A 26 31.97 24.16 10.05
C LYS A 26 31.01 23.02 9.71
N LEU A 27 30.12 23.20 8.73
CA LEU A 27 29.21 22.15 8.29
C LEU A 27 29.97 20.97 7.69
N SER A 28 30.98 21.23 6.86
CA SER A 28 31.83 20.18 6.28
C SER A 28 32.66 19.45 7.33
N HIS A 29 33.13 20.15 8.36
CA HIS A 29 33.83 19.52 9.49
C HIS A 29 32.91 18.65 10.34
N ILE A 30 31.65 19.05 10.55
CA ILE A 30 30.67 18.24 11.28
C ILE A 30 30.29 16.99 10.48
N GLU A 31 30.06 17.12 9.17
CA GLU A 31 29.79 15.97 8.29
C GLU A 31 30.95 14.97 8.29
N ASN A 32 32.20 15.46 8.20
CA ASN A 32 33.38 14.60 8.22
C ASN A 32 33.65 13.98 9.61
N ALA A 33 33.35 14.69 10.70
CA ALA A 33 33.47 14.17 12.06
C ALA A 33 32.45 13.05 12.33
N GLN A 34 31.20 13.24 11.91
CA GLN A 34 30.15 12.21 12.00
C GLN A 34 30.47 10.99 11.13
N LEU A 35 31.02 11.19 9.93
CA LEU A 35 31.52 10.09 9.09
C LEU A 35 32.66 9.32 9.76
N SER A 36 33.58 10.01 10.45
CA SER A 36 34.71 9.36 11.15
C SER A 36 34.30 8.57 12.40
N GLU A 37 33.24 9.00 13.09
CA GLU A 37 32.68 8.28 14.25
C GLU A 37 31.92 7.01 13.85
N ILE A 38 31.35 6.98 12.64
CA ILE A 38 30.72 5.76 12.07
C ILE A 38 31.77 4.65 11.80
N TYR A 39 33.06 4.98 11.68
CA TYR A 39 34.15 4.03 11.40
C TYR A 39 35.06 3.68 12.59
N LYS A 40 34.74 4.10 13.83
CA LYS A 40 35.44 3.59 15.01
C LYS A 40 34.89 2.21 15.40
N GLU A 41 35.63 1.15 15.06
CA GLU A 41 35.34 -0.20 15.54
C GLU A 41 35.37 -0.27 17.08
N PRO A 42 34.31 -0.79 17.73
CA PRO A 42 34.39 -1.21 19.12
C PRO A 42 35.07 -2.58 19.21
N SER A 43 36.06 -2.65 20.08
CA SER A 43 36.71 -3.87 20.55
C SER A 43 35.72 -4.94 21.02
N LYS A 44 35.81 -6.12 20.37
CA LYS A 44 35.39 -7.47 20.79
C LYS A 44 34.34 -7.58 21.93
N SER A 45 33.08 -7.80 21.55
CA SER A 45 32.20 -8.74 22.23
C SER A 45 31.42 -9.54 21.18
N SER A 46 31.37 -10.87 21.33
CA SER A 46 30.77 -11.78 20.38
C SER A 46 29.24 -11.72 20.47
N THR A 47 28.64 -10.81 19.73
CA THR A 47 27.23 -10.89 19.34
C THR A 47 27.21 -11.17 17.86
N PHE A 48 26.44 -12.19 17.45
CA PHE A 48 26.18 -12.48 16.04
C PHE A 48 25.50 -11.24 15.43
N LYS A 49 26.28 -10.33 14.85
CA LYS A 49 25.75 -9.18 14.13
C LYS A 49 25.25 -9.71 12.79
N GLU A 50 23.93 -9.64 12.59
CA GLU A 50 23.37 -9.80 11.25
C GLU A 50 24.05 -8.82 10.31
N THR A 51 24.80 -9.35 9.35
CA THR A 51 25.50 -8.58 8.34
C THR A 51 24.56 -8.36 7.16
N TYR A 52 24.09 -7.12 7.02
CA TYR A 52 23.29 -6.68 5.88
C TYR A 52 24.22 -6.21 4.76
N ASN A 53 24.14 -6.85 3.59
CA ASN A 53 24.89 -6.44 2.40
C ASN A 53 24.07 -5.49 1.54
N ARG A 54 24.69 -4.43 1.03
CA ARG A 54 24.05 -3.53 0.06
C ARG A 54 23.80 -4.29 -1.26
N PRO A 55 22.54 -4.36 -1.75
CA PRO A 55 22.27 -4.99 -3.04
C PRO A 55 22.89 -4.20 -4.20
N CYS A 56 23.37 -4.90 -5.22
CA CYS A 56 23.90 -4.27 -6.43
C CYS A 56 22.76 -3.68 -7.29
N ILE A 57 23.10 -2.74 -8.18
CA ILE A 57 22.13 -2.06 -9.05
C ILE A 57 21.35 -3.08 -9.92
N GLU A 58 22.00 -4.14 -10.39
CA GLU A 58 21.35 -5.21 -11.16
C GLU A 58 20.30 -5.98 -10.33
N THR A 59 20.58 -6.19 -9.03
CA THR A 59 19.62 -6.80 -8.10
C THR A 59 18.44 -5.85 -7.90
N LEU A 60 18.69 -4.56 -7.68
CA LEU A 60 17.63 -3.55 -7.55
C LEU A 60 16.76 -3.47 -8.82
N GLN A 61 17.38 -3.52 -10.01
CA GLN A 61 16.68 -3.51 -11.29
C GLN A 61 15.89 -4.79 -11.55
N LYS A 62 16.41 -5.97 -11.16
CA LYS A 62 15.67 -7.23 -11.18
C LYS A 62 14.39 -7.11 -10.34
N TYR A 63 14.49 -6.63 -9.11
CA TYR A 63 13.30 -6.48 -8.26
C TYR A 63 12.37 -5.35 -8.74
N ALA A 64 12.90 -4.29 -9.33
CA ALA A 64 12.08 -3.24 -9.96
C ALA A 64 11.29 -3.73 -11.19
N THR A 65 11.82 -4.70 -11.95
CA THR A 65 11.20 -5.25 -13.17
C THR A 65 10.31 -6.46 -12.90
N VAL A 66 10.61 -7.27 -11.87
CA VAL A 66 9.75 -8.36 -11.38
C VAL A 66 8.45 -7.83 -10.74
N ALA A 67 8.44 -6.56 -10.32
CA ALA A 67 7.42 -5.96 -9.44
C ALA A 67 6.04 -5.66 -10.04
N LYS A 68 5.70 -6.10 -11.27
CA LYS A 68 4.31 -5.97 -11.77
C LYS A 68 3.66 -7.36 -11.92
N PRO A 69 3.08 -7.90 -10.84
CA PRO A 69 2.27 -9.12 -10.90
C PRO A 69 1.21 -9.00 -12.01
N LYS A 70 1.05 -10.06 -12.82
CA LYS A 70 0.03 -10.11 -13.88
C LYS A 70 -1.38 -9.79 -13.34
N ASN A 71 -1.69 -10.29 -12.15
CA ASN A 71 -2.96 -10.06 -11.45
C ASN A 71 -3.22 -8.57 -11.22
N THR A 72 -2.18 -7.81 -10.87
CA THR A 72 -2.27 -6.35 -10.67
C THR A 72 -2.63 -5.62 -11.96
N GLN A 73 -1.99 -5.98 -13.08
CA GLN A 73 -2.30 -5.38 -14.38
C GLN A 73 -3.73 -5.70 -14.82
N GLN A 74 -4.18 -6.94 -14.61
CA GLN A 74 -5.56 -7.34 -14.91
C GLN A 74 -6.56 -6.58 -14.06
N ASN A 75 -6.31 -6.43 -12.76
CA ASN A 75 -7.17 -5.65 -11.87
C ASN A 75 -7.22 -4.16 -12.28
N THR A 76 -6.08 -3.55 -12.61
CA THR A 76 -6.03 -2.18 -13.14
C THR A 76 -6.88 -2.02 -14.40
N ARG A 77 -6.74 -2.93 -15.37
CA ARG A 77 -7.54 -2.91 -16.60
C ARG A 77 -9.03 -3.07 -16.31
N LEU A 78 -9.39 -3.99 -15.42
CA LEU A 78 -10.78 -4.24 -15.05
C LEU A 78 -11.46 -2.99 -14.48
N TRP A 79 -10.85 -2.38 -13.46
CA TRP A 79 -11.43 -1.22 -12.79
C TRP A 79 -11.46 0.01 -13.68
N PHE A 80 -10.41 0.23 -14.47
CA PHE A 80 -10.43 1.31 -15.46
C PHE A 80 -11.51 1.08 -16.52
N SER A 81 -11.67 -0.15 -17.04
CA SER A 81 -12.70 -0.43 -18.04
C SER A 81 -14.11 -0.16 -17.52
N ARG A 82 -14.39 -0.45 -16.24
CA ARG A 82 -15.68 -0.12 -15.61
C ARG A 82 -15.89 1.38 -15.46
N PHE A 83 -14.84 2.11 -15.12
CA PHE A 83 -14.90 3.56 -15.03
C PHE A 83 -15.12 4.19 -16.40
N ASP A 84 -14.39 3.73 -17.42
CA ASP A 84 -14.55 4.11 -18.82
C ASP A 84 -15.96 3.80 -19.35
N GLU A 85 -16.50 2.63 -19.04
CA GLU A 85 -17.89 2.27 -19.37
C GLU A 85 -18.89 3.22 -18.71
N PHE A 86 -18.71 3.54 -17.42
CA PHE A 86 -19.53 4.53 -16.72
C PHE A 86 -19.51 5.88 -17.43
N VAL A 87 -18.32 6.41 -17.75
CA VAL A 87 -18.18 7.72 -18.40
C VAL A 87 -18.76 7.71 -19.80
N LYS A 88 -18.58 6.64 -20.58
CA LYS A 88 -19.21 6.52 -21.90
C LYS A 88 -20.73 6.51 -21.83
N ASN A 89 -21.30 5.93 -20.77
CA ASN A 89 -22.75 5.86 -20.59
C ASN A 89 -23.35 7.19 -20.10
N THR A 90 -22.63 7.96 -19.27
CA THR A 90 -23.15 9.20 -18.68
C THR A 90 -22.72 10.46 -19.43
N GLN A 91 -21.51 10.47 -19.97
CA GLN A 91 -20.85 11.62 -20.61
C GLN A 91 -20.07 11.17 -21.87
N PRO A 92 -20.76 10.71 -22.93
CA PRO A 92 -20.12 10.09 -24.11
C PRO A 92 -19.17 11.01 -24.89
N ALA A 93 -19.22 12.33 -24.66
CA ALA A 93 -18.32 13.30 -25.27
C ALA A 93 -16.93 13.34 -24.61
N ILE A 94 -16.77 12.73 -23.44
CA ILE A 94 -15.50 12.69 -22.71
C ILE A 94 -14.71 11.44 -23.10
N ASP A 95 -13.47 11.63 -23.53
CA ASP A 95 -12.48 10.57 -23.67
C ASP A 95 -11.49 10.59 -22.49
N LEU A 96 -11.59 9.58 -21.63
CA LEU A 96 -10.75 9.46 -20.43
C LEU A 96 -9.26 9.28 -20.73
N LEU A 97 -8.89 8.84 -21.92
CA LEU A 97 -7.48 8.65 -22.29
C LEU A 97 -6.78 9.97 -22.58
N THR A 98 -7.53 11.00 -22.95
CA THR A 98 -7.02 12.33 -23.32
C THR A 98 -7.41 13.42 -22.32
N LEU A 99 -8.39 13.17 -21.44
CA LEU A 99 -8.78 14.08 -20.37
C LEU A 99 -7.71 14.19 -19.28
N TYR A 100 -7.03 15.34 -19.18
CA TYR A 100 -6.09 15.64 -18.09
C TYR A 100 -6.67 16.57 -17.00
N ASP A 101 -7.87 17.09 -17.18
CA ASP A 101 -8.48 17.99 -16.19
C ASP A 101 -8.79 17.20 -14.89
N LYS A 102 -7.93 17.40 -13.89
CA LYS A 102 -7.99 16.74 -12.59
C LYS A 102 -9.32 16.98 -11.88
N LYS A 103 -9.94 18.15 -12.04
CA LYS A 103 -11.23 18.47 -11.41
C LYS A 103 -12.38 17.72 -12.06
N VAL A 104 -12.36 17.63 -13.38
CA VAL A 104 -13.36 16.84 -14.12
C VAL A 104 -13.21 15.35 -13.77
N ILE A 105 -11.98 14.83 -13.75
CA ILE A 105 -11.73 13.45 -13.32
C ILE A 105 -12.19 13.23 -11.87
N ALA A 106 -11.91 14.16 -10.96
CA ALA A 106 -12.33 14.06 -9.57
C ALA A 106 -13.86 13.98 -9.44
N LEU A 107 -14.60 14.80 -10.19
CA LEU A 107 -16.06 14.78 -10.20
C LEU A 107 -16.59 13.43 -10.73
N LEU A 108 -16.08 12.98 -11.88
CA LEU A 108 -16.45 11.68 -12.46
C LEU A 108 -16.17 10.52 -11.50
N LEU A 109 -15.05 10.55 -10.79
CA LEU A 109 -14.69 9.53 -9.80
C LEU A 109 -15.65 9.55 -8.60
N CYS A 110 -16.05 10.73 -8.12
CA CYS A 110 -17.02 10.83 -7.03
C CYS A 110 -18.35 10.19 -7.43
N GLU A 111 -18.87 10.53 -8.61
CA GLU A 111 -20.10 9.93 -9.15
C GLU A 111 -19.96 8.42 -9.31
N PHE A 112 -18.85 7.97 -9.92
CA PHE A 112 -18.55 6.56 -10.11
C PHE A 112 -18.53 5.77 -8.79
N ILE A 113 -17.86 6.29 -7.76
CA ILE A 113 -17.77 5.67 -6.43
C ILE A 113 -19.15 5.42 -5.82
N ILE A 114 -20.09 6.34 -6.04
CA ILE A 114 -21.45 6.25 -5.50
C ILE A 114 -22.27 5.20 -6.26
N VAL A 115 -22.16 5.15 -7.59
CA VAL A 115 -23.05 4.32 -8.42
C VAL A 115 -22.52 2.92 -8.71
N ILE A 116 -21.23 2.67 -8.52
CA ILE A 116 -20.59 1.44 -8.99
C ILE A 116 -21.10 0.21 -8.22
N LYS A 117 -21.60 -0.77 -8.97
CA LYS A 117 -22.06 -2.06 -8.47
C LYS A 117 -21.40 -3.22 -9.20
N THR A 118 -21.48 -4.40 -8.61
CA THR A 118 -21.08 -5.64 -9.30
C THR A 118 -21.98 -5.87 -10.52
N ARG A 119 -21.58 -6.78 -11.42
CA ARG A 119 -22.41 -7.14 -12.59
C ARG A 119 -23.75 -7.76 -12.19
N GLU A 120 -23.81 -8.33 -11.00
CA GLU A 120 -25.03 -8.88 -10.39
C GLU A 120 -25.86 -7.81 -9.66
N ASN A 121 -25.54 -6.53 -9.83
CA ASN A 121 -26.20 -5.40 -9.17
C ASN A 121 -26.10 -5.40 -7.63
N LYS A 122 -25.11 -6.12 -7.08
CA LYS A 122 -24.77 -6.12 -5.65
C LYS A 122 -23.74 -5.06 -5.31
N GLU A 123 -23.76 -4.60 -4.06
CA GLU A 123 -22.74 -3.70 -3.51
C GLU A 123 -21.37 -4.38 -3.42
N TYR A 124 -20.30 -3.58 -3.55
CA TYR A 124 -18.94 -4.07 -3.30
C TYR A 124 -18.63 -4.10 -1.81
N LYS A 125 -17.67 -4.95 -1.43
CA LYS A 125 -16.99 -4.80 -0.13
C LYS A 125 -16.17 -3.52 -0.12
N ALA A 126 -16.11 -2.83 1.03
CA ALA A 126 -15.35 -1.58 1.19
C ALA A 126 -13.89 -1.70 0.70
N ASN A 127 -13.18 -2.76 1.10
CA ASN A 127 -11.81 -3.03 0.64
C ASN A 127 -11.69 -3.26 -0.87
N SER A 128 -12.69 -3.88 -1.50
CA SER A 128 -12.69 -4.08 -2.95
C SER A 128 -12.84 -2.76 -3.70
N LEU A 129 -13.71 -1.86 -3.20
CA LEU A 129 -13.90 -0.53 -3.77
C LEU A 129 -12.62 0.31 -3.64
N TYR A 130 -12.01 0.35 -2.45
CA TYR A 130 -10.73 1.03 -2.22
C TYR A 130 -9.64 0.54 -3.18
N ASN A 131 -9.48 -0.78 -3.28
CA ASN A 131 -8.51 -1.40 -4.19
C ASN A 131 -8.78 -1.06 -5.66
N GLY A 132 -10.06 -0.88 -6.03
CA GLY A 132 -10.47 -0.42 -7.35
C GLY A 132 -10.00 1.00 -7.65
N ILE A 133 -10.20 1.93 -6.70
CA ILE A 133 -9.73 3.31 -6.85
C ILE A 133 -8.19 3.36 -6.90
N CYS A 134 -7.48 2.56 -6.10
CA CYS A 134 -6.02 2.45 -6.22
C CYS A 134 -5.57 1.87 -7.58
N ALA A 135 -6.38 1.00 -8.21
CA ALA A 135 -6.13 0.51 -9.55
C ALA A 135 -6.27 1.62 -10.59
N ILE A 136 -7.31 2.46 -10.49
CA ILE A 136 -7.53 3.62 -11.36
C ILE A 136 -6.43 4.67 -11.16
N ASN A 137 -6.02 4.94 -9.92
CA ASN A 137 -4.89 5.83 -9.63
C ASN A 137 -3.61 5.39 -10.35
N ARG A 138 -3.28 4.08 -10.27
CA ARG A 138 -2.15 3.50 -11.00
C ARG A 138 -2.29 3.67 -12.51
N PHE A 139 -3.50 3.51 -13.06
CA PHE A 139 -3.71 3.68 -14.49
C PHE A 139 -3.40 5.11 -14.94
N TYR A 140 -3.92 6.11 -14.24
CA TYR A 140 -3.64 7.51 -14.56
C TYR A 140 -2.19 7.90 -14.33
N GLN A 141 -1.56 7.38 -13.27
CA GLN A 141 -0.12 7.52 -13.07
C GLN A 141 0.69 6.91 -14.21
N GLU A 142 0.20 5.85 -14.88
CA GLU A 142 0.85 5.24 -16.04
C GLU A 142 0.65 6.04 -17.33
N ILE A 143 -0.55 6.57 -17.56
CA ILE A 143 -0.85 7.37 -18.76
C ILE A 143 -0.20 8.75 -18.69
N PHE A 144 -0.21 9.39 -17.52
CA PHE A 144 0.29 10.75 -17.34
C PHE A 144 1.70 10.83 -16.74
N LYS A 145 2.50 9.77 -16.89
CA LYS A 145 3.89 9.72 -16.38
C LYS A 145 4.76 10.92 -16.81
N THR A 146 4.48 11.46 -17.99
CA THR A 146 5.23 12.56 -18.60
C THR A 146 4.73 13.94 -18.20
N ASN A 147 3.61 14.01 -17.49
CA ASN A 147 2.96 15.25 -17.08
C ASN A 147 3.29 15.57 -15.61
N GLU A 148 2.65 16.59 -15.05
CA GLU A 148 2.70 16.86 -13.61
C GLU A 148 2.19 15.64 -12.81
N SER A 149 2.67 15.52 -11.56
CA SER A 149 2.26 14.46 -10.65
C SER A 149 0.74 14.31 -10.60
N PHE A 150 0.29 13.10 -10.89
CA PHE A 150 -1.10 12.69 -10.79
C PHE A 150 -1.19 11.66 -9.67
N ASN A 151 -1.79 12.02 -8.54
CA ASN A 151 -1.98 11.07 -7.44
C ASN A 151 -3.26 11.38 -6.68
N ILE A 152 -4.28 10.54 -6.87
CA ILE A 152 -5.60 10.68 -6.22
C ILE A 152 -5.47 10.71 -4.69
N HIS A 153 -4.47 10.02 -4.13
CA HIS A 153 -4.31 9.89 -2.68
C HIS A 153 -3.59 11.08 -2.04
N GLU A 154 -2.83 11.86 -2.80
CA GLU A 154 -1.95 12.92 -2.28
C GLU A 154 -2.35 14.31 -2.78
N ASP A 155 -2.82 14.42 -4.01
CA ASP A 155 -3.12 15.70 -4.63
C ASP A 155 -4.42 16.30 -4.06
N HIS A 156 -4.36 17.57 -3.70
CA HIS A 156 -5.46 18.33 -3.11
C HIS A 156 -6.70 18.41 -4.00
N GLU A 157 -6.55 18.38 -5.33
CA GLU A 157 -7.69 18.44 -6.26
C GLU A 157 -8.60 17.20 -6.14
N PHE A 158 -8.07 16.10 -5.62
CA PHE A 158 -8.81 14.86 -5.38
C PHE A 158 -9.30 14.71 -3.94
N ARG A 159 -9.31 15.79 -3.14
CA ARG A 159 -9.85 15.74 -1.78
C ARG A 159 -11.30 15.23 -1.75
N SER A 160 -12.14 15.71 -2.66
CA SER A 160 -13.53 15.26 -2.78
C SER A 160 -13.64 13.76 -3.05
N VAL A 161 -12.74 13.20 -3.87
CA VAL A 161 -12.69 11.75 -4.15
C VAL A 161 -12.36 10.96 -2.90
N ARG A 162 -11.39 11.42 -2.10
CA ARG A 162 -11.02 10.76 -0.84
C ARG A 162 -12.14 10.81 0.19
N ASP A 163 -12.77 11.97 0.34
CA ASP A 163 -13.88 12.15 1.28
C ASP A 163 -15.09 11.29 0.85
N THR A 164 -15.40 11.25 -0.45
CA THR A 164 -16.47 10.42 -1.01
C THR A 164 -16.18 8.93 -0.85
N LEU A 165 -14.95 8.49 -1.16
CA LEU A 165 -14.53 7.10 -0.99
C LEU A 165 -14.64 6.67 0.47
N HIS A 166 -14.16 7.51 1.39
CA HIS A 166 -14.21 7.22 2.82
C HIS A 166 -15.65 7.10 3.32
N ALA A 167 -16.52 8.06 2.98
CA ALA A 167 -17.94 8.02 3.34
C ALA A 167 -18.63 6.78 2.75
N ARG A 168 -18.36 6.45 1.48
CA ARG A 168 -18.91 5.25 0.84
C ARG A 168 -18.42 3.97 1.48
N MET A 169 -17.15 3.90 1.90
CA MET A 169 -16.61 2.74 2.61
C MET A 169 -17.30 2.53 3.96
N ILE A 170 -17.56 3.59 4.73
CA ILE A 170 -18.31 3.51 5.99
C ILE A 170 -19.72 2.95 5.73
N GLU A 171 -20.44 3.50 4.75
CA GLU A 171 -21.78 3.02 4.38
C GLU A 171 -21.76 1.54 3.98
N LEU A 172 -20.78 1.13 3.17
CA LEU A 172 -20.62 -0.28 2.78
C LEU A 172 -20.28 -1.17 3.98
N GLU A 173 -19.49 -0.70 4.93
CA GLU A 173 -19.21 -1.44 6.17
C GLU A 173 -20.47 -1.56 7.04
N GLU A 174 -21.30 -0.53 7.14
CA GLU A 174 -22.59 -0.61 7.86
C GLU A 174 -23.55 -1.61 7.21
N ILE A 175 -23.67 -1.56 5.88
CA ILE A 175 -24.48 -2.53 5.11
C ILE A 175 -23.96 -3.96 5.34
N ASN A 176 -22.64 -4.15 5.28
CA ASN A 176 -22.03 -5.47 5.45
C ASN A 176 -21.99 -5.92 6.93
N ASN A 177 -22.02 -5.02 7.91
CA ASN A 177 -22.06 -5.36 9.33
C ASN A 177 -23.46 -5.79 9.79
N GLY A 178 -24.51 -5.39 9.07
CA GLY A 178 -25.83 -6.03 9.18
C GLY A 178 -25.82 -7.49 8.71
N ASP A 179 -24.87 -7.85 7.84
CA ASP A 179 -24.61 -9.16 7.26
C ASP A 179 -23.22 -9.70 7.68
N TYR A 180 -22.75 -9.43 8.91
CA TYR A 180 -21.52 -10.07 9.43
C TYR A 180 -21.79 -11.54 9.71
N ASN A 181 -21.98 -12.30 8.64
CA ASN A 181 -21.74 -13.73 8.63
C ASN A 181 -20.22 -13.85 8.52
N GLY A 182 -19.56 -14.09 9.65
CA GLY A 182 -18.30 -14.83 9.60
C GLY A 182 -18.50 -16.12 8.78
N ALA A 183 -17.43 -16.85 8.47
CA ALA A 183 -17.62 -18.19 7.93
C ALA A 183 -18.63 -18.93 8.82
N ASP A 184 -19.66 -19.56 8.21
CA ASP A 184 -20.65 -20.30 8.98
C ASP A 184 -19.91 -21.22 9.95
N PRO A 185 -20.28 -21.24 11.25
CA PRO A 185 -19.64 -22.13 12.19
C PRO A 185 -19.77 -23.55 11.66
N LEU A 186 -18.66 -24.29 11.62
CA LEU A 186 -18.66 -25.68 11.18
C LEU A 186 -19.77 -26.43 11.91
N THR A 187 -20.65 -27.05 11.14
CA THR A 187 -21.70 -27.92 11.67
C THR A 187 -21.06 -29.16 12.32
N ASN A 188 -21.81 -29.85 13.18
CA ASN A 188 -21.33 -31.08 13.79
C ASN A 188 -21.00 -32.14 12.73
N GLU A 189 -21.79 -32.16 11.66
CA GLU A 189 -21.61 -33.05 10.51
C GLU A 189 -20.32 -32.74 9.74
N GLU A 190 -20.03 -31.46 9.47
CA GLU A 190 -18.77 -31.04 8.82
C GLU A 190 -17.55 -31.31 9.71
N MET A 191 -17.68 -31.10 11.03
CA MET A 191 -16.64 -31.45 11.99
C MET A 191 -16.32 -32.94 11.96
N ILE A 192 -17.35 -33.80 11.93
CA ILE A 192 -17.17 -35.25 11.80
C ILE A 192 -16.47 -35.60 10.48
N GLN A 193 -16.91 -35.03 9.36
CA GLN A 193 -16.28 -35.27 8.06
C GLN A 193 -14.80 -34.86 8.03
N ILE A 194 -14.45 -33.72 8.64
CA ILE A 194 -13.05 -33.27 8.77
C ILE A 194 -12.27 -34.27 9.62
N PHE A 195 -12.80 -34.69 10.76
CA PHE A 195 -12.12 -35.66 11.63
C PHE A 195 -12.12 -37.09 11.06
N GLU A 196 -12.94 -37.43 10.08
CA GLU A 196 -12.92 -38.75 9.43
C GLU A 196 -12.06 -38.78 8.16
N HIS A 197 -11.58 -37.62 7.70
CA HIS A 197 -10.74 -37.54 6.51
C HIS A 197 -9.44 -38.37 6.65
N PRO A 198 -9.01 -39.12 5.61
CA PRO A 198 -7.80 -39.94 5.67
C PRO A 198 -6.53 -39.18 6.08
N ASP A 199 -6.40 -37.93 5.64
CA ASP A 199 -5.24 -37.07 5.98
C ASP A 199 -5.25 -36.60 7.43
N MET A 200 -6.39 -36.72 8.12
CA MET A 200 -6.51 -36.47 9.54
C MET A 200 -6.30 -37.78 10.32
N SER A 201 -5.95 -38.91 9.71
CA SER A 201 -5.80 -40.19 10.42
C SER A 201 -4.82 -40.13 11.60
N ASN A 202 -5.19 -40.75 12.73
CA ASN A 202 -4.30 -40.91 13.88
C ASN A 202 -3.20 -41.96 13.66
N ASN A 203 -3.27 -42.71 12.56
CA ASN A 203 -2.30 -43.74 12.21
C ASN A 203 -1.06 -43.17 11.50
N MET A 204 -1.07 -41.89 11.12
CA MET A 204 0.07 -41.18 10.55
C MET A 204 0.48 -40.01 11.45
N PRO A 205 1.79 -39.77 11.67
CA PRO A 205 2.27 -38.64 12.47
C PRO A 205 1.70 -37.28 12.04
N ASP A 206 1.64 -37.02 10.73
CA ASP A 206 1.12 -35.76 10.18
C ASP A 206 -0.39 -35.60 10.41
N GLY A 207 -1.15 -36.68 10.27
CA GLY A 207 -2.58 -36.67 10.53
C GLY A 207 -2.91 -36.48 12.01
N LEU A 208 -2.10 -37.07 12.90
CA LEU A 208 -2.20 -36.82 14.33
C LEU A 208 -1.88 -35.36 14.69
N LEU A 209 -0.83 -34.77 14.09
CA LEU A 209 -0.46 -33.38 14.30
C LEU A 209 -1.60 -32.43 13.86
N ARG A 210 -2.19 -32.68 12.69
CA ARG A 210 -3.33 -31.89 12.19
C ARG A 210 -4.57 -32.02 13.08
N ARG A 211 -4.86 -33.20 13.62
CA ARG A 211 -5.94 -33.38 14.63
C ARG A 211 -5.71 -32.60 15.90
N VAL A 212 -4.50 -32.67 16.46
CA VAL A 212 -4.15 -31.96 17.70
C VAL A 212 -4.22 -30.45 17.46
N PHE A 213 -3.70 -29.98 16.33
CA PHE A 213 -3.81 -28.58 15.92
C PHE A 213 -5.28 -28.13 15.87
N LEU A 214 -6.14 -28.86 15.15
CA LEU A 214 -7.56 -28.52 15.03
C LEU A 214 -8.28 -28.54 16.40
N TRP A 215 -7.95 -29.50 17.26
CA TRP A 215 -8.52 -29.61 18.60
C TRP A 215 -8.08 -28.46 19.54
N VAL A 216 -6.80 -28.09 19.50
CA VAL A 216 -6.26 -26.97 20.29
C VAL A 216 -6.85 -25.64 19.81
N PHE A 217 -7.02 -25.45 18.50
CA PHE A 217 -7.65 -24.24 17.96
C PHE A 217 -9.14 -24.18 18.26
N ALA A 218 -9.89 -25.28 18.10
CA ALA A 218 -11.32 -25.33 18.42
C ALA A 218 -11.64 -25.11 19.91
N LYS A 219 -10.68 -25.37 20.81
CA LYS A 219 -10.79 -25.09 22.26
C LYS A 219 -10.48 -23.64 22.64
N ASN A 220 -9.76 -22.90 21.80
CA ASN A 220 -9.26 -21.55 22.12
C ASN A 220 -10.03 -20.41 21.42
N THR A 221 -11.08 -20.70 20.65
CA THR A 221 -11.91 -19.72 19.94
C THR A 221 -12.89 -18.97 20.86
N ASN A 222 -12.39 -18.42 21.97
CA ASN A 222 -13.02 -17.29 22.67
C ASN A 222 -12.14 -16.02 22.62
N SER A 223 -11.07 -16.00 21.84
CA SER A 223 -10.24 -14.81 21.64
C SER A 223 -9.90 -14.57 20.17
N ILE A 224 -10.24 -13.37 19.71
CA ILE A 224 -10.15 -12.85 18.33
C ILE A 224 -8.71 -12.73 17.79
N GLN A 225 -7.69 -13.21 18.53
CA GLN A 225 -6.28 -13.00 18.16
C GLN A 225 -5.67 -14.05 17.21
N CYS A 226 -6.39 -15.12 16.84
CA CYS A 226 -5.77 -16.22 16.10
C CYS A 226 -5.79 -16.09 14.56
N ILE A 227 -6.51 -15.12 13.97
CA ILE A 227 -6.63 -15.00 12.50
C ILE A 227 -5.30 -14.56 11.86
N HIS A 228 -4.46 -13.79 12.55
CA HIS A 228 -3.16 -13.35 12.03
C HIS A 228 -2.10 -14.46 11.90
N TYR A 229 -2.31 -15.64 12.52
CA TYR A 229 -1.40 -16.77 12.40
C TYR A 229 -1.73 -17.68 11.20
N PHE A 230 -2.94 -17.59 10.65
CA PHE A 230 -3.41 -18.49 9.58
C PHE A 230 -2.81 -18.12 8.21
N ASP A 231 -2.66 -16.83 7.92
CA ASP A 231 -2.04 -16.36 6.67
C ASP A 231 -0.52 -16.62 6.59
N PHE A 232 0.14 -16.89 7.72
CA PHE A 232 1.58 -17.19 7.72
C PHE A 232 1.88 -18.67 7.45
N ILE A 233 1.01 -19.59 7.90
CA ILE A 233 1.25 -21.04 7.82
C ILE A 233 0.73 -21.65 6.51
N VAL A 234 -0.34 -21.10 5.92
CA VAL A 234 -0.92 -21.66 4.68
C VAL A 234 -0.03 -21.41 3.45
N THR A 235 0.82 -20.39 3.46
CA THR A 235 1.77 -20.13 2.36
C THR A 235 2.94 -21.12 2.27
N ASP A 236 3.23 -21.89 3.34
CA ASP A 236 4.40 -22.79 3.38
C ASP A 236 4.06 -24.28 3.19
N PHE A 237 2.79 -24.66 3.03
CA PHE A 237 2.38 -26.07 2.89
C PHE A 237 1.75 -26.48 1.55
N THR A 238 1.78 -25.63 0.53
CA THR A 238 1.44 -26.01 -0.86
C THR A 238 2.68 -26.20 -1.73
N ILE A 239 3.48 -27.21 -1.39
CA ILE A 239 4.25 -27.99 -2.37
C ILE A 239 4.06 -29.46 -1.98
N PHE A 240 3.08 -30.13 -2.58
CA PHE A 240 3.17 -31.43 -3.25
C PHE A 240 1.82 -31.74 -3.91
#